data_AF-A0A7V1D5L7-F1
#
_entry.id   AF-A0A7V1D5L7-F1
#
_cell.length_a   1.000
_cell.length_b   1.000
_cell.length_c   1.000
_cell.angle_alpha   90.00
_cell.angle_beta   90.00
_cell.angle_gamma   90.00
#
_symmetry.space_group_name_H-M   'P 1'
#
loop_
_entity.id
_entity.type
_entity.pdbx_description
1 polymer ?
#
loop_
_entity_poly.entity_id
_entity_poly.type
_entity_poly.pdbx_seq_one_letter_code
_entity_poly.pdbx_strand_id
1 'polypeptide(L)'
;CENDAYPALDMAGMTKQEYSQWVRIIPVRCLGSVSTIWITDALNSGFDGIILAGCQKGENYQCHFVRGSEMAHVRMSKIDDTLKTLNLEPERVATLEVAITDIQRLPAEINKMAAVIEEIGMSPFKF
;
A
#
# COMPACT_ATOMS: atom_id res chain seq x y z
N CYS A 1 1.29 8.12 0.70
CA CYS A 1 2.13 9.28 1.02
C CYS A 1 1.24 10.52 1.15
N GLU A 2 1.69 11.53 1.88
CA GLU A 2 0.91 12.75 2.13
C GLU A 2 0.73 13.67 0.91
N ASN A 3 1.51 13.49 -0.16
CA ASN A 3 1.48 14.42 -1.29
C ASN A 3 0.42 14.04 -2.35
N ASP A 4 0.26 12.75 -2.65
CA ASP A 4 -0.70 12.28 -3.67
C ASP A 4 -1.75 11.34 -3.08
N ALA A 5 -1.31 10.23 -2.48
CA ALA A 5 -2.25 9.17 -2.08
C ALA A 5 -3.19 9.57 -0.94
N TYR A 6 -2.70 10.31 0.06
CA TYR A 6 -3.53 10.75 1.17
C TYR A 6 -4.56 11.80 0.72
N PRO A 7 -4.20 12.85 -0.05
CA PRO A 7 -5.17 13.75 -0.65
C PRO A 7 -6.16 13.06 -1.60
N ALA A 8 -5.72 12.04 -2.35
CA ALA A 8 -6.63 11.24 -3.17
C ALA A 8 -7.69 10.51 -2.33
N LEU A 9 -7.31 9.98 -1.15
CA LEU A 9 -8.26 9.39 -0.19
C LEU A 9 -9.19 10.42 0.41
N ASP A 10 -8.71 11.63 0.74
CA ASP A 10 -9.55 12.71 1.25
C ASP A 10 -10.62 13.09 0.21
N MET A 11 -10.22 13.25 -1.06
CA MET A 11 -11.16 13.55 -2.15
C MET A 11 -12.10 12.38 -2.45
N ALA A 12 -11.64 11.14 -2.33
CA ALA A 12 -12.49 9.96 -2.42
C ALA A 12 -13.58 10.00 -1.34
N GLY A 13 -13.22 10.35 -0.10
CA GLY A 13 -14.17 10.57 0.99
C GLY A 13 -15.18 11.69 0.68
N MET A 14 -14.71 12.84 0.19
CA MET A 14 -15.58 13.97 -0.19
C MET A 14 -16.58 13.62 -1.30
N THR A 15 -16.18 12.73 -2.21
CA THR A 15 -17.01 12.26 -3.34
C THR A 15 -17.73 10.94 -3.03
N LYS A 16 -17.77 10.54 -1.74
CA LYS A 16 -18.49 9.36 -1.24
C LYS A 16 -18.10 8.05 -1.92
N GLN A 17 -16.83 7.91 -2.28
CA GLN A 17 -16.29 6.64 -2.75
C GLN A 17 -16.11 5.71 -1.55
N GLU A 18 -16.69 4.51 -1.63
CA GLU A 18 -16.59 3.52 -0.57
C GLU A 18 -15.39 2.59 -0.78
N TYR A 19 -14.71 2.28 0.31
CA TYR A 19 -13.70 1.24 0.36
C TYR A 19 -13.85 0.42 1.64
N SER A 20 -13.21 -0.75 1.65
CA SER A 20 -13.24 -1.70 2.75
C SER A 20 -12.96 -1.06 4.13
N GLN A 21 -13.90 -1.25 5.07
CA GLN A 21 -13.81 -0.77 6.46
C GLN A 21 -12.70 -1.45 7.29
N TRP A 22 -12.14 -2.55 6.77
CA TRP A 22 -11.05 -3.30 7.41
C TRP A 22 -9.70 -2.59 7.31
N VAL A 23 -9.59 -1.60 6.42
CA VAL A 23 -8.34 -0.87 6.21
C VAL A 23 -8.07 0.14 7.31
N ARG A 24 -6.78 0.31 7.64
CA ARG A 24 -6.28 1.38 8.49
C ARG A 24 -5.24 2.18 7.70
N ILE A 25 -5.48 3.48 7.55
CA ILE A 25 -4.61 4.37 6.79
C ILE A 25 -3.56 4.96 7.73
N ILE A 26 -2.28 4.74 7.40
CA ILE A 26 -1.15 5.35 8.10
C ILE A 26 -0.51 6.39 7.17
N PRO A 27 -0.68 7.69 7.42
CA PRO A 27 -0.04 8.72 6.63
C PRO A 27 1.47 8.72 6.87
N VAL A 28 2.22 8.91 5.78
CA VAL A 28 3.67 9.13 5.81
C VAL A 28 4.00 10.25 4.84
N ARG A 29 4.95 11.12 5.22
CA ARG A 29 5.44 12.22 4.36
C ARG A 29 5.82 11.73 2.97
N CYS A 30 6.58 10.63 2.90
CA CYS A 30 7.00 10.02 1.65
C CYS A 30 7.02 8.49 1.79
N LEU A 31 6.74 7.77 0.69
CA LEU A 31 6.93 6.32 0.68
C LEU A 31 8.42 5.94 0.79
N GLY A 32 9.33 6.82 0.35
CA GLY A 32 10.78 6.59 0.42
C GLY A 32 11.34 6.48 1.84
N SER A 33 10.62 6.99 2.86
CA SER A 33 11.00 6.85 4.27
C SER A 33 10.51 5.55 4.90
N VAL A 34 9.69 4.76 4.19
CA VAL A 34 9.18 3.49 4.71
C VAL A 34 10.28 2.42 4.60
N SER A 35 10.56 1.77 5.74
CA SER A 35 11.48 0.64 5.83
C SER A 35 10.72 -0.67 5.62
N THR A 36 11.38 -1.67 5.04
CA THR A 36 10.84 -3.04 4.92
C THR A 36 10.55 -3.68 6.29
N ILE A 37 11.28 -3.26 7.34
CA ILE A 37 11.09 -3.75 8.70
C ILE A 37 9.65 -3.51 9.20
N TRP A 38 9.05 -2.36 8.85
CA TRP A 38 7.68 -2.05 9.27
C TRP A 38 6.65 -2.98 8.63
N ILE A 39 6.93 -3.46 7.42
CA ILE A 39 6.05 -4.38 6.69
C ILE A 39 6.12 -5.76 7.33
N THR A 40 7.34 -6.26 7.58
CA THR A 40 7.53 -7.55 8.23
C THR A 40 6.96 -7.55 9.66
N ASP A 41 7.13 -6.45 10.39
CA ASP A 41 6.61 -6.32 11.76
C ASP A 41 5.07 -6.30 11.80
N ALA A 42 4.44 -5.57 10.87
CA ALA A 42 2.99 -5.57 10.71
C ALA A 42 2.45 -6.98 10.35
N LEU A 43 3.06 -7.68 9.40
CA LEU A 43 2.64 -9.04 9.04
C LEU A 43 2.80 -10.03 10.21
N ASN A 44 3.91 -9.95 10.93
CA ASN A 44 4.13 -10.76 12.14
C ASN A 44 3.16 -10.42 13.27
N SER A 45 2.64 -9.18 13.30
CA SER A 45 1.61 -8.74 14.24
C SER A 45 0.19 -9.17 13.86
N GLY A 46 0.02 -9.96 12.79
CA GLY A 46 -1.25 -10.52 12.36
C GLY A 46 -2.04 -9.66 11.38
N PHE A 47 -1.44 -8.64 10.77
CA PHE A 47 -2.08 -7.92 9.66
C PHE A 47 -2.18 -8.83 8.42
N ASP A 48 -3.34 -8.86 7.78
CA ASP A 48 -3.60 -9.79 6.68
C ASP A 48 -3.00 -9.32 5.34
N GLY A 49 -2.90 -8.00 5.15
CA GLY A 49 -2.37 -7.38 3.94
C GLY A 49 -1.93 -5.93 4.14
N ILE A 50 -1.03 -5.47 3.27
CA ILE A 50 -0.39 -4.15 3.34
C ILE A 50 -0.38 -3.53 1.94
N ILE A 51 -0.83 -2.28 1.85
CA ILE A 51 -0.75 -1.47 0.64
C ILE A 51 0.18 -0.29 0.88
N LEU A 52 1.16 -0.14 -0.01
CA LEU A 52 2.11 0.97 -0.03
C LEU A 52 1.74 1.91 -1.18
N ALA A 53 1.00 2.97 -0.86
CA ALA A 53 0.53 3.95 -1.84
C ALA A 53 1.46 5.17 -1.89
N GLY A 54 2.08 5.40 -3.06
CA GLY A 54 3.04 6.48 -3.30
C GLY A 54 2.77 7.24 -4.60
N CYS A 55 3.38 8.42 -4.73
CA CYS A 55 3.35 9.23 -5.96
C CYS A 55 3.80 8.41 -7.18
N GLN A 56 3.26 8.74 -8.35
CA GLN A 56 3.73 8.18 -9.63
C GLN A 56 5.24 8.41 -9.84
N LYS A 57 5.92 7.40 -10.39
CA LYS A 57 7.36 7.42 -10.73
C LYS A 57 7.56 7.28 -12.24
N GLY A 58 8.79 7.46 -12.72
CA GLY A 58 9.11 7.33 -14.16
C GLY A 58 8.93 8.64 -14.93
N GLU A 59 8.42 8.56 -16.16
CA GLU A 59 8.39 9.70 -17.09
C GLU A 59 7.39 10.79 -16.65
N ASN A 60 6.24 10.40 -16.10
CA ASN A 60 5.24 11.32 -15.54
C ASN A 60 5.51 11.58 -14.05
N TYR A 61 6.71 12.10 -13.77
CA TYR A 61 7.24 12.21 -12.42
C TYR A 61 6.42 13.16 -11.53
N GLN A 62 5.75 12.64 -10.50
CA GLN A 62 4.97 13.44 -9.53
C GLN A 62 5.49 13.33 -8.09
N CYS A 63 6.61 12.63 -7.85
CA CYS A 63 7.10 12.50 -6.49
C CYS A 63 7.66 13.82 -5.96
N HIS A 64 7.05 14.29 -4.88
CA HIS A 64 7.47 15.50 -4.18
C HIS A 64 8.92 15.44 -3.66
N PHE A 65 9.44 14.25 -3.34
CA PHE A 65 10.77 14.05 -2.77
C PHE A 65 11.76 13.41 -3.76
N VAL A 66 11.69 13.83 -5.03
CA VAL A 66 12.68 13.59 -6.10
C VAL A 66 12.87 12.15 -6.58
N ARG A 67 13.00 11.15 -5.70
CA ARG A 67 13.11 9.70 -6.03
C ARG A 67 12.43 8.78 -4.99
N GLY A 68 11.70 9.33 -4.02
CA GLY A 68 11.20 8.58 -2.88
C GLY A 68 10.31 7.37 -3.22
N SER A 69 9.27 7.55 -4.05
CA SER A 69 8.41 6.42 -4.46
C SER A 69 9.16 5.38 -5.29
N GLU A 70 10.08 5.82 -6.16
CA GLU A 70 10.90 4.94 -6.98
C GLU A 70 11.79 4.04 -6.11
N MET A 71 12.51 4.64 -5.16
CA MET A 71 13.33 3.92 -4.20
C MET A 71 12.50 2.93 -3.37
N ALA A 72 11.32 3.34 -2.91
CA ALA A 72 10.42 2.45 -2.19
C ALA A 72 10.03 1.26 -3.06
N HIS A 73 9.58 1.48 -4.29
CA HIS A 73 9.16 0.39 -5.17
C HIS A 73 10.30 -0.60 -5.46
N VAL A 74 11.54 -0.12 -5.65
CA VAL A 74 12.71 -1.01 -5.84
C VAL A 74 13.03 -1.80 -4.57
N ARG A 75 12.86 -1.22 -3.38
CA ARG A 75 13.02 -1.96 -2.11
C ARG A 75 11.91 -3.01 -1.96
N MET A 76 10.69 -2.65 -2.32
CA MET A 76 9.52 -3.52 -2.17
C MET A 76 9.45 -4.64 -3.19
N SER A 77 10.06 -4.50 -4.36
CA SER A 77 10.14 -5.62 -5.32
C SER A 77 10.96 -6.80 -4.82
N LYS A 78 11.61 -6.68 -3.65
CA LYS A 78 12.37 -7.74 -2.98
C LYS A 78 11.63 -8.32 -1.77
N ILE A 79 10.43 -7.81 -1.44
CA ILE A 79 9.68 -8.28 -0.27
C ILE A 79 9.15 -9.69 -0.48
N ASP A 80 8.85 -10.08 -1.73
CA ASP A 80 8.32 -11.40 -2.09
C ASP A 80 9.16 -12.55 -1.55
N ASP A 81 10.50 -12.45 -1.63
CA ASP A 81 11.42 -13.48 -1.11
C ASP A 81 11.37 -13.55 0.42
N THR A 82 11.15 -12.41 1.07
CA THR A 82 10.96 -12.33 2.52
C THR A 82 9.63 -12.97 2.93
N LEU A 83 8.55 -12.69 2.21
CA LEU A 83 7.22 -13.26 2.46
C LEU A 83 7.22 -14.78 2.30
N LYS A 84 7.84 -15.30 1.24
CA LYS A 84 8.01 -16.74 1.03
C LYS A 84 8.79 -17.40 2.16
N THR A 85 9.82 -16.74 2.69
CA THR A 85 10.59 -17.24 3.84
C THR A 85 9.76 -17.29 5.12
N LEU A 86 8.78 -16.40 5.26
CA LEU A 86 7.80 -16.38 6.36
C LEU A 86 6.60 -17.30 6.11
N ASN A 87 6.58 -18.06 5.01
CA ASN A 87 5.47 -18.89 4.56
C ASN A 87 4.16 -18.09 4.39
N LEU A 88 4.29 -16.88 3.83
CA LEU A 88 3.19 -15.98 3.48
C LEU A 88 3.10 -15.79 1.97
N GLU A 89 1.87 -15.59 1.50
CA GLU A 89 1.54 -15.26 0.11
C GLU A 89 2.11 -13.88 -0.27
N PRO A 90 2.87 -13.77 -1.39
CA PRO A 90 3.37 -12.49 -1.88
C PRO A 90 2.28 -11.44 -2.09
N GLU A 91 1.08 -11.88 -2.44
CA GLU A 91 -0.11 -11.08 -2.69
C GLU A 91 -0.55 -10.24 -1.47
N ARG A 92 -0.07 -10.58 -0.27
CA ARG A 92 -0.33 -9.80 0.96
C ARG A 92 0.31 -8.41 0.94
N VAL A 93 1.26 -8.13 0.05
CA VAL A 93 1.90 -6.81 -0.03
C VAL A 93 1.77 -6.26 -1.45
N ALA A 94 1.18 -5.08 -1.59
CA ALA A 94 1.09 -4.38 -2.86
C ALA A 94 1.70 -2.98 -2.79
N THR A 95 2.35 -2.56 -3.87
CA THR A 95 2.75 -1.17 -4.08
C THR A 95 1.87 -0.53 -5.13
N LEU A 96 1.27 0.62 -4.81
CA LEU A 96 0.42 1.38 -5.72
C LEU A 96 1.08 2.71 -6.05
N GLU A 97 1.14 2.99 -7.35
CA GLU A 97 1.40 4.33 -7.86
C GLU A 97 0.08 5.10 -7.97
N VAL A 98 0.01 6.23 -7.30
CA VAL A 98 -1.20 7.01 -7.11
C VAL A 98 -0.94 8.44 -7.55
N ALA A 99 -1.80 8.96 -8.42
CA ALA A 99 -1.91 10.38 -8.66
C ALA A 99 -2.95 10.99 -7.70
N ILE A 100 -2.81 12.28 -7.39
CA ILE A 100 -3.82 12.99 -6.58
C ILE A 100 -5.24 12.86 -7.15
N THR A 101 -5.37 12.75 -8.48
CA THR A 101 -6.66 12.60 -9.19
C THR A 101 -7.23 11.18 -9.18
N ASP A 102 -6.58 10.19 -8.57
CA ASP A 102 -7.03 8.79 -8.54
C ASP A 102 -8.17 8.54 -7.54
N ILE A 103 -9.18 9.41 -7.58
CA ILE A 103 -10.31 9.48 -6.64
C ILE A 103 -11.14 8.19 -6.65
N GLN A 104 -11.33 7.58 -7.82
CA GLN A 104 -12.09 6.33 -7.97
C GLN A 104 -11.18 5.10 -7.94
N ARG A 105 -9.99 5.21 -8.54
CA ARG A 105 -9.05 4.10 -8.69
C ARG A 105 -8.49 3.64 -7.34
N LEU A 106 -8.10 4.57 -6.47
CA LEU A 106 -7.48 4.20 -5.20
C LEU A 106 -8.42 3.42 -4.27
N PRO A 107 -9.68 3.84 -4.04
CA PRO A 107 -10.68 3.03 -3.34
C PRO A 107 -10.91 1.66 -3.99
N ALA A 108 -10.96 1.59 -5.32
CA ALA A 108 -11.14 0.33 -6.04
C ALA A 108 -9.97 -0.65 -5.82
N GLU A 109 -8.72 -0.16 -5.84
CA GLU A 109 -7.54 -0.99 -5.53
C GLU A 109 -7.52 -1.45 -4.07
N ILE A 110 -8.01 -0.63 -3.13
CA ILE A 110 -8.20 -1.04 -1.74
C ILE A 110 -9.20 -2.20 -1.65
N ASN A 111 -10.34 -2.09 -2.34
CA ASN A 111 -11.35 -3.14 -2.37
C ASN A 111 -10.83 -4.42 -3.03
N LYS A 112 -10.02 -4.28 -4.08
CA LYS A 112 -9.36 -5.40 -4.73
C LYS A 112 -8.41 -6.14 -3.77
N MET A 113 -7.62 -5.40 -2.99
CA MET A 113 -6.78 -6.02 -1.95
C MET A 113 -7.64 -6.74 -0.91
N ALA A 114 -8.76 -6.15 -0.46
CA ALA A 114 -9.65 -6.82 0.49
C ALA A 114 -10.19 -8.15 -0.07
N ALA A 115 -10.60 -8.17 -1.34
CA ALA A 115 -11.05 -9.39 -2.02
C ALA A 115 -9.92 -10.44 -2.14
N VAL A 116 -8.69 -10.03 -2.42
CA VAL A 116 -7.52 -10.92 -2.42
C VAL A 116 -7.32 -11.53 -1.04
N ILE A 117 -7.42 -10.74 0.03
CA ILE A 117 -7.30 -11.24 1.41
C ILE A 117 -8.43 -12.23 1.75
N GLU A 118 -9.66 -11.99 1.29
CA GLU A 118 -10.76 -12.93 1.47
C GLU A 118 -10.52 -14.27 0.75
N GLU A 119 -9.87 -14.24 -0.42
CA GLU A 119 -9.54 -15.44 -1.20
C GLU A 119 -8.39 -16.26 -0.58
N ILE A 120 -7.28 -15.61 -0.20
CA ILE A 120 -6.12 -16.31 0.39
C ILE A 120 -6.33 -16.66 1.88
N GLY A 121 -7.27 -15.99 2.53
CA GLY A 121 -7.57 -16.17 3.94
C GLY A 121 -6.74 -15.29 4.89
N MET A 122 -7.20 -15.27 6.14
CA MET A 122 -6.58 -14.50 7.22
C MET A 122 -5.14 -14.96 7.49
N SER A 123 -4.32 -14.04 8.00
CA SER A 123 -2.93 -14.32 8.35
C SER A 123 -2.82 -15.47 9.35
N PRO A 124 -1.85 -16.40 9.18
CA PRO A 124 -1.58 -17.45 10.16
C PRO A 124 -0.98 -16.91 11.46
N PHE A 125 -0.51 -15.66 11.47
CA PHE A 125 0.02 -14.98 12.65
C PHE A 125 -1.05 -14.21 13.44
N LYS A 126 -2.30 -14.31 13.01
CA LYS A 126 -3.44 -13.72 13.70
C LYS A 126 -3.75 -14.55 14.94
N PHE A 127 -3.81 -13.87 16.07
CA PHE A 127 -4.07 -14.41 17.41
C PHE A 127 -5.43 -15.13 17.52
#